data_AF-A0A3B0V992-F1
#
_entry.id   AF-A0A3B0V992-F1
#
_cell.length_a   1.000
_cell.length_b   1.000
_cell.length_c   1.000
_cell.angle_alpha   90.00
_cell.angle_beta   90.00
_cell.angle_gamma   90.00
#
_symmetry.space_group_name_H-M   'P 1'
#
loop_
_entity.id
_entity.type
_entity.pdbx_description
1 polymer ?
#
loop_
_entity_poly.entity_id
_entity_poly.type
_entity_poly.pdbx_seq_one_letter_code
_entity_poly.pdbx_strand_id
1 'polypeptide(L)'
;MSTAGISPQKLDWEPPVIKGIEDTGLSQGFLQDLALKIMYFRGQLTGHDIAGLMHLPFAAVVSTLMDFLKREQMCEVKGSGGLGAATYQYSITNKGAARAREQLERTTYVGAAPVPWDNYVAAIKAQGGKRLKVSPKMMQQSLSHLILEESVFGKIGPAANSGKSIFLYGP
;
A
#
# COMPACT_ATOMS: atom_id res chain seq x y z
N MET A 1 11.46 37.75 -8.26
CA MET A 1 10.75 37.51 -6.99
C MET A 1 10.59 36.01 -6.84
N SER A 2 11.26 35.42 -5.85
CA SER A 2 11.53 33.98 -5.74
C SER A 2 10.35 33.25 -5.10
N THR A 3 9.78 32.27 -5.80
CA THR A 3 8.83 31.30 -5.26
C THR A 3 9.58 30.36 -4.32
N ALA A 4 9.46 30.59 -3.02
CA ALA A 4 9.93 29.63 -2.02
C ALA A 4 9.07 28.37 -2.12
N GLY A 5 9.56 27.38 -2.88
CA GLY A 5 8.95 26.07 -2.98
C GLY A 5 8.85 25.45 -1.59
N ILE A 6 7.65 25.01 -1.24
CA ILE A 6 7.42 24.15 -0.08
C ILE A 6 8.10 22.82 -0.42
N SER A 7 9.33 22.63 0.06
CA SER A 7 10.00 21.34 -0.02
C SER A 7 9.14 20.30 0.71
N PRO A 8 8.80 19.15 0.09
CA PRO A 8 7.99 18.15 0.77
C PRO A 8 8.73 17.71 2.04
N GLN A 9 8.09 17.90 3.20
CA GLN A 9 8.62 17.40 4.46
C GLN A 9 8.78 15.88 4.33
N LYS A 10 10.01 15.40 4.49
CA LYS A 10 10.31 13.97 4.54
C LYS A 10 9.51 13.39 5.71
N LEU A 11 8.58 12.48 5.42
CA LEU A 11 7.87 11.74 6.46
C LEU A 11 8.92 11.01 7.30
N ASP A 12 8.93 11.23 8.62
CA ASP A 12 9.92 10.64 9.53
C ASP A 12 9.80 9.10 9.63
N TRP A 13 8.75 8.51 9.06
CA TRP A 13 8.48 7.08 9.10
C TRP A 13 8.33 6.51 7.69
N GLU A 14 9.06 5.43 7.42
CA GLU A 14 8.96 4.62 6.21
C GLU A 14 8.76 3.15 6.61
N PRO A 15 7.93 2.37 5.90
CA PRO A 15 7.75 0.95 6.20
C PRO A 15 9.05 0.19 5.95
N PRO A 16 9.37 -0.83 6.77
CA PRO A 16 10.56 -1.66 6.56
C PRO A 16 10.46 -2.43 5.24
N VAL A 17 11.61 -2.67 4.63
CA VAL A 17 11.70 -3.47 3.40
C VAL A 17 11.37 -4.93 3.72
N ILE A 18 10.44 -5.50 2.96
CA ILE A 18 10.06 -6.92 3.05
C ILE A 18 11.17 -7.78 2.45
N LYS A 19 11.75 -8.68 3.25
CA LYS A 19 12.82 -9.62 2.87
C LYS A 19 12.37 -11.08 2.87
N GLY A 20 11.19 -11.37 3.44
CA GLY A 20 10.60 -12.70 3.48
C GLY A 20 9.08 -12.68 3.66
N ILE A 21 8.48 -13.87 3.69
CA ILE A 21 7.03 -14.03 3.93
C ILE A 21 6.68 -13.56 5.35
N GLU A 22 7.53 -13.88 6.32
CA GLU A 22 7.39 -13.54 7.73
C GLU A 22 7.26 -12.03 7.97
N ASP A 23 7.95 -11.21 7.19
CA ASP A 23 7.90 -9.74 7.29
C ASP A 23 6.55 -9.15 6.89
N THR A 24 5.77 -9.88 6.07
CA THR A 24 4.42 -9.46 5.69
C THR A 24 3.43 -9.56 6.85
N GLY A 25 3.75 -10.38 7.87
CA GLY A 25 2.84 -10.75 8.94
C GLY A 25 1.62 -11.57 8.48
N LEU A 26 1.64 -12.08 7.24
CA LEU A 26 0.62 -12.96 6.68
C LEU A 26 1.12 -14.41 6.65
N SER A 27 0.20 -15.36 6.75
CA SER A 27 0.55 -16.77 6.60
C SER A 27 0.87 -17.09 5.14
N GLN A 28 1.81 -18.03 4.94
CA GLN A 28 2.15 -18.51 3.60
C GLN A 28 0.93 -19.07 2.86
N GLY A 29 0.04 -19.80 3.55
CA GLY A 29 -1.18 -20.34 2.95
C GLY A 29 -2.12 -19.25 2.44
N PHE A 30 -2.29 -18.15 3.20
CA PHE A 30 -3.09 -17.01 2.76
C PHE A 30 -2.53 -16.39 1.48
N LEU A 31 -1.21 -16.19 1.41
CA LEU A 31 -0.55 -15.62 0.24
C LEU A 31 -0.64 -16.54 -1.00
N GLN A 32 -0.54 -17.86 -0.80
CA GLN A 32 -0.73 -18.85 -1.85
C GLN A 32 -2.16 -18.82 -2.38
N ASP A 33 -3.15 -18.77 -1.50
CA ASP A 33 -4.56 -18.69 -1.87
C ASP A 33 -4.86 -17.37 -2.60
N LEU A 34 -4.23 -16.26 -2.18
CA LEU A 34 -4.29 -14.98 -2.89
C LEU A 34 -3.71 -15.06 -4.30
N ALA A 35 -2.53 -15.67 -4.47
CA ALA A 35 -1.91 -15.87 -5.78
C ALA A 35 -2.78 -16.75 -6.70
N LEU A 36 -3.37 -17.83 -6.17
CA LEU A 36 -4.30 -18.67 -6.91
C LEU A 36 -5.55 -17.92 -7.35
N LYS A 37 -6.14 -17.09 -6.48
CA LYS A 37 -7.29 -16.26 -6.85
C LYS A 37 -6.93 -15.25 -7.95
N ILE A 38 -5.74 -14.65 -7.89
CA ILE A 38 -5.25 -13.75 -8.95
C ILE A 38 -5.16 -14.48 -10.29
N MET A 39 -4.51 -15.65 -10.32
CA MET A 39 -4.40 -16.45 -11.54
C MET A 39 -5.77 -16.96 -12.03
N TYR A 40 -6.69 -17.30 -11.12
CA TYR A 40 -8.03 -17.75 -11.47
C TYR A 40 -8.81 -16.69 -12.27
N PHE A 41 -8.72 -15.41 -11.88
CA PHE A 41 -9.42 -14.33 -12.58
C PHE A 41 -8.69 -13.81 -13.82
N ARG A 42 -7.35 -13.84 -13.83
CA ARG A 42 -6.54 -13.26 -14.91
C ARG A 42 -6.06 -14.29 -15.93
N GLY A 43 -6.19 -15.58 -15.65
CA GLY A 43 -5.70 -16.67 -16.50
C GLY A 43 -4.18 -16.80 -16.42
N GLN A 44 -3.51 -16.50 -17.53
CA GLN A 44 -2.06 -16.66 -17.67
C GLN A 44 -1.34 -15.34 -17.35
N LEU A 45 -0.39 -15.40 -16.41
CA LEU A 45 0.34 -14.23 -15.92
C LEU A 45 1.82 -14.54 -15.77
N THR A 46 2.68 -13.53 -15.92
CA THR A 46 4.08 -13.69 -15.52
C THR A 46 4.24 -13.66 -13.99
N GLY A 47 5.35 -14.20 -13.48
CA GLY A 47 5.69 -14.06 -12.07
C GLY A 47 5.76 -12.58 -11.62
N HIS A 48 6.26 -11.70 -12.49
CA HIS A 48 6.26 -10.26 -12.26
C HIS A 48 4.85 -9.66 -12.17
N ASP A 49 3.92 -10.08 -13.02
CA ASP A 49 2.54 -9.60 -12.97
C ASP A 49 1.85 -10.03 -11.67
N ILE A 50 2.04 -11.29 -11.26
CA ILE A 50 1.51 -11.81 -9.99
C ILE A 50 2.06 -10.99 -8.82
N ALA A 51 3.37 -10.74 -8.80
CA ALA A 51 4.01 -9.95 -7.75
C ALA A 51 3.53 -8.50 -7.72
N GLY A 52 3.35 -7.88 -8.89
CA GLY A 52 2.79 -6.54 -9.02
C GLY A 52 1.37 -6.45 -8.48
N LEU A 53 0.50 -7.41 -8.82
CA LEU A 53 -0.88 -7.47 -8.34
C LEU A 53 -0.97 -7.70 -6.83
N MET A 54 -0.04 -8.48 -6.26
CA MET A 54 0.07 -8.69 -4.82
C MET A 54 0.77 -7.53 -4.09
N HIS A 55 1.41 -6.60 -4.81
CA HIS A 55 2.27 -5.56 -4.24
C HIS A 55 3.38 -6.12 -3.32
N LEU A 56 3.94 -7.28 -3.68
CA LEU A 56 4.99 -7.95 -2.91
C LEU A 56 6.24 -8.19 -3.76
N PRO A 57 7.45 -8.15 -3.17
CA PRO A 57 8.67 -8.39 -3.92
C PRO A 57 8.72 -9.82 -4.47
N PHE A 58 8.98 -9.96 -5.78
CA PHE A 58 9.00 -11.28 -6.41
C PHE A 58 10.07 -12.18 -5.79
N ALA A 59 11.31 -11.71 -5.73
CA ALA A 59 12.44 -12.54 -5.31
C ALA A 59 12.33 -13.00 -3.85
N ALA A 60 11.87 -12.14 -2.95
CA ALA A 60 11.82 -12.39 -1.51
C ALA A 60 10.57 -13.17 -1.06
N VAL A 61 9.45 -13.04 -1.78
CA VAL A 61 8.16 -13.57 -1.33
C VAL A 61 7.52 -14.45 -2.40
N VAL A 62 7.19 -13.85 -3.55
CA VAL A 62 6.31 -14.51 -4.53
C VAL A 62 6.98 -15.72 -5.18
N SER A 63 8.30 -15.69 -5.37
CA SER A 63 9.09 -16.82 -5.89
C SER A 63 8.83 -18.11 -5.10
N THR A 64 8.92 -18.04 -3.77
CA THR A 64 8.70 -19.16 -2.85
C THR A 64 7.26 -19.66 -2.90
N LEU A 65 6.29 -18.75 -3.02
CA LEU A 65 4.88 -19.13 -3.19
C LEU A 65 4.67 -19.89 -4.50
N MET A 66 5.20 -19.37 -5.61
CA MET A 66 5.05 -19.98 -6.93
C MET A 66 5.76 -21.32 -7.03
N ASP A 67 6.93 -21.48 -6.41
CA ASP A 67 7.61 -22.77 -6.36
C ASP A 67 6.82 -23.82 -5.58
N PHE A 68 6.19 -23.44 -4.47
CA PHE A 68 5.28 -24.33 -3.75
C PHE A 68 4.07 -24.70 -4.60
N LEU A 69 3.37 -23.71 -5.18
CA LEU A 69 2.16 -23.95 -5.97
C LEU A 69 2.43 -24.83 -7.20
N LYS A 70 3.60 -24.67 -7.84
CA LYS A 70 4.08 -25.51 -8.93
C LYS A 70 4.35 -26.94 -8.46
N ARG A 71 5.06 -27.11 -7.34
CA ARG A 71 5.34 -28.43 -6.75
C ARG A 71 4.06 -29.18 -6.39
N GLU A 72 3.08 -28.47 -5.85
CA GLU A 72 1.76 -29.02 -5.50
C GLU A 72 0.81 -29.16 -6.70
N GLN A 73 1.28 -28.89 -7.92
CA GLN A 73 0.51 -28.97 -9.16
C GLN A 73 -0.75 -28.10 -9.18
N MET A 74 -0.74 -26.99 -8.44
CA MET A 74 -1.83 -26.01 -8.43
C MET A 74 -1.67 -24.97 -9.55
N CYS A 75 -0.44 -24.75 -10.01
CA CYS A 75 -0.14 -24.00 -11.22
C CYS A 75 0.95 -24.70 -12.03
N GLU A 76 1.07 -24.35 -13.30
CA GLU A 76 2.08 -24.85 -14.21
C GLU A 76 2.72 -23.70 -15.00
N VAL A 77 3.91 -23.93 -15.54
CA VAL A 77 4.61 -22.96 -16.39
C VAL A 77 4.34 -23.32 -17.85
N LYS A 78 3.68 -22.43 -18.60
CA LYS A 78 3.35 -22.62 -20.02
C LYS A 78 4.42 -22.11 -20.97
N GLY A 79 5.35 -21.29 -20.48
CA GLY A 79 6.44 -20.72 -21.27
C GLY A 79 7.30 -19.77 -20.44
N SER A 80 8.34 -19.22 -21.07
CA SER A 80 9.19 -18.18 -20.47
C SER A 80 9.34 -17.02 -21.44
N GLY A 81 9.11 -15.79 -20.95
CA GLY A 81 9.34 -14.56 -21.71
C GLY A 81 10.78 -14.03 -21.62
N GLY A 82 11.66 -14.70 -20.88
CA GLY A 82 13.03 -14.26 -20.65
C GLY A 82 13.83 -15.20 -19.75
N LEU A 83 14.82 -14.65 -19.05
CA LEU A 83 15.66 -15.39 -18.12
C LEU A 83 15.15 -15.23 -16.69
N GLY A 84 14.93 -16.35 -16.01
CA GLY A 84 14.57 -16.40 -14.59
C GLY A 84 13.07 -16.52 -14.32
N ALA A 85 12.76 -17.03 -13.12
CA ALA A 85 11.41 -17.44 -12.73
C ALA A 85 10.37 -16.32 -12.73
N ALA A 86 10.81 -15.06 -12.62
CA ALA A 86 9.92 -13.91 -12.66
C ALA A 86 9.26 -13.69 -14.03
N THR A 87 9.91 -14.16 -15.10
CA THR A 87 9.41 -14.05 -16.49
C THR A 87 8.63 -15.28 -16.96
N TYR A 88 8.52 -16.30 -16.12
CA TYR A 88 7.74 -17.50 -16.44
C TYR A 88 6.27 -17.16 -16.52
N GLN A 89 5.62 -17.68 -17.56
CA GLN A 89 4.18 -17.57 -17.72
C GLN A 89 3.51 -18.71 -16.96
N TYR A 90 2.91 -18.36 -15.83
CA TYR A 90 2.16 -19.26 -14.97
C TYR A 90 0.71 -19.34 -15.43
N SER A 91 0.18 -20.57 -15.45
CA SER A 91 -1.24 -20.84 -15.66
C SER A 91 -1.76 -21.69 -14.51
N ILE A 92 -2.97 -21.40 -14.05
CA ILE A 92 -3.64 -22.19 -13.02
C ILE A 92 -4.04 -23.56 -13.59
N THR A 93 -3.91 -24.63 -12.79
CA THR A 93 -4.41 -25.96 -13.14
C THR A 93 -5.84 -26.15 -12.68
N ASN A 94 -6.49 -27.26 -13.07
CA ASN A 94 -7.81 -27.61 -12.53
C ASN A 94 -7.80 -27.78 -11.01
N LYS A 95 -6.72 -28.34 -10.44
CA LYS A 95 -6.54 -28.48 -8.98
C LYS A 95 -6.45 -27.12 -8.30
N GLY A 96 -5.64 -26.21 -8.85
CA GLY A 96 -5.54 -24.84 -8.34
C GLY A 96 -6.85 -24.07 -8.46
N ALA A 97 -7.56 -24.21 -9.58
CA ALA A 97 -8.83 -23.54 -9.82
C ALA A 97 -9.94 -24.03 -8.88
N ALA A 98 -9.96 -25.32 -8.54
CA ALA A 98 -10.87 -25.86 -7.54
C ALA A 98 -10.61 -25.25 -6.15
N ARG A 99 -9.34 -25.19 -5.73
CA ARG A 99 -8.94 -24.54 -4.47
C ARG A 99 -9.28 -23.05 -4.45
N ALA A 100 -9.02 -22.34 -5.55
CA ALA A 100 -9.35 -20.92 -5.66
C ALA A 100 -10.86 -20.68 -5.48
N ARG A 101 -11.71 -21.53 -6.11
CA ARG A 101 -13.18 -21.46 -5.95
C ARG A 101 -13.62 -21.69 -4.49
N GLU A 102 -13.07 -22.70 -3.83
CA GLU A 102 -13.36 -22.94 -2.39
C GLU A 102 -13.00 -21.73 -1.53
N GLN A 103 -11.87 -21.08 -1.80
CA GLN A 103 -11.46 -19.88 -1.06
C GLN A 103 -12.33 -18.67 -1.38
N LEU A 104 -12.83 -18.55 -2.61
CA LEU A 104 -13.73 -17.47 -3.01
C LEU A 104 -15.11 -17.58 -2.35
N GLU A 105 -15.56 -18.79 -1.99
CA GLU A 105 -16.77 -18.99 -1.17
C GLU A 105 -16.62 -18.41 0.24
N ARG A 106 -15.38 -18.34 0.76
CA ARG A 106 -15.08 -17.77 2.09
C ARG A 106 -14.77 -16.28 2.02
N THR A 107 -14.00 -15.86 1.01
CA THR A 107 -13.58 -14.47 0.82
C THR A 107 -13.34 -14.14 -0.64
N THR A 108 -14.07 -13.15 -1.13
CA THR A 108 -13.98 -12.64 -2.50
C THR A 108 -12.83 -11.67 -2.70
N TYR A 109 -12.07 -11.34 -1.65
CA TYR A 109 -10.97 -10.38 -1.73
C TYR A 109 -9.86 -10.87 -2.66
N VAL A 110 -9.52 -10.04 -3.66
CA VAL A 110 -8.39 -10.25 -4.58
C VAL A 110 -7.75 -8.91 -4.88
N GLY A 111 -6.42 -8.84 -4.75
CA GLY A 111 -5.66 -7.62 -4.98
C GLY A 111 -4.34 -7.64 -4.22
N ALA A 112 -3.91 -6.46 -3.77
CA ALA A 112 -2.72 -6.27 -2.97
C ALA A 112 -2.76 -7.15 -1.70
N ALA A 113 -1.60 -7.61 -1.24
CA ALA A 113 -1.53 -8.31 0.03
C ALA A 113 -1.95 -7.35 1.17
N PRO A 114 -2.95 -7.71 2.00
CA PRO A 114 -3.38 -6.88 3.11
C PRO A 114 -2.27 -6.81 4.17
N VAL A 115 -2.27 -5.74 4.96
CA VAL A 115 -1.34 -5.58 6.07
C VAL A 115 -2.06 -5.90 7.38
N PRO A 116 -1.42 -6.60 8.34
CA PRO A 116 -2.01 -6.83 9.65
C PRO A 116 -2.43 -5.53 10.33
N TRP A 117 -3.55 -5.58 11.06
CA TRP A 117 -4.14 -4.40 11.70
C TRP A 117 -3.16 -3.67 12.63
N ASP A 118 -2.42 -4.41 13.45
CA ASP A 118 -1.48 -3.81 14.40
C ASP A 118 -0.33 -3.09 13.70
N ASN A 119 0.16 -3.64 12.59
CA ASN A 119 1.19 -3.01 11.77
C ASN A 119 0.66 -1.71 11.14
N TYR A 120 -0.58 -1.71 10.65
CA TYR A 120 -1.24 -0.52 10.14
C TYR A 120 -1.40 0.56 11.21
N VAL A 121 -1.89 0.19 12.41
CA VAL A 121 -2.05 1.13 13.53
C VAL A 121 -0.71 1.71 13.96
N ALA A 122 0.33 0.89 14.04
CA ALA A 122 1.69 1.35 14.36
C ALA A 122 2.22 2.36 13.33
N ALA A 123 2.02 2.08 12.04
CA ALA A 123 2.38 2.97 10.95
C ALA A 123 1.69 4.34 11.05
N ILE A 124 0.36 4.34 11.25
CA ILE A 124 -0.41 5.58 11.37
C ILE A 124 0.03 6.40 12.60
N LYS A 125 0.28 5.73 13.74
CA LYS A 125 0.78 6.42 14.94
C LYS A 125 2.15 7.05 14.73
N ALA A 126 3.06 6.35 14.03
CA ALA A 126 4.39 6.87 13.74
C ALA A 126 4.35 8.05 12.76
N GLN A 127 3.46 8.01 11.76
CA GLN A 127 3.27 9.11 10.81
C GLN A 127 2.58 10.33 11.44
N GLY A 128 1.73 10.14 12.46
CA GLY A 128 1.04 11.21 13.17
C GLY A 128 1.95 12.12 14.01
N GLY A 129 3.26 11.82 14.06
CA GLY A 129 4.23 12.42 14.95
C GLY A 129 4.94 13.65 14.40
N LYS A 130 4.20 14.74 14.11
CA LYS A 130 4.65 16.15 14.22
C LYS A 130 3.53 17.06 13.76
N ARG A 131 2.69 17.51 14.70
CA ARG A 131 1.79 18.63 14.43
C ARG A 131 2.64 19.87 14.19
N LEU A 132 2.49 20.50 13.02
CA LEU A 132 3.11 21.78 12.71
C LEU A 132 2.71 22.78 13.81
N LYS A 133 3.66 23.26 14.60
CA LYS A 133 3.41 24.36 15.54
C LYS A 133 3.34 25.65 14.72
N VAL A 134 2.14 26.15 14.49
CA VAL A 134 1.91 27.39 13.74
C VAL A 134 2.14 28.58 14.66
N SER A 135 3.21 29.35 14.39
CA SER A 135 3.46 30.61 15.09
C SER A 135 2.67 31.76 14.43
N PRO A 136 2.36 32.83 15.18
CA PRO A 136 1.67 34.01 14.62
C PRO A 136 2.39 34.59 13.39
N LYS A 137 3.73 34.67 13.44
CA LYS A 137 4.55 35.18 12.33
C LYS A 137 4.43 34.32 11.07
N MET A 138 4.44 32.99 11.21
CA MET A 138 4.27 32.07 10.08
C MET A 138 2.86 32.19 9.46
N MET A 139 1.84 32.36 10.31
CA MET A 139 0.46 32.58 9.84
C MET A 139 0.35 33.90 9.06
N GLN A 140 0.92 34.98 9.59
CA GLN A 140 0.85 36.31 8.98
C GLN A 140 1.58 36.35 7.63
N GLN A 141 2.73 35.69 7.52
CA GLN A 141 3.43 35.54 6.24
C GLN A 141 2.63 34.70 5.25
N SER A 142 2.07 33.57 5.69
CA SER A 142 1.35 32.64 4.82
C SER A 142 0.02 33.21 4.32
N LEU A 143 -0.67 34.01 5.13
CA LEU A 143 -1.96 34.62 4.79
C LEU A 143 -1.83 36.07 4.29
N SER A 144 -0.61 36.58 4.07
CA SER A 144 -0.35 37.97 3.66
C SER A 144 -1.00 38.39 2.35
N HIS A 145 -1.38 37.44 1.50
CA HIS A 145 -2.07 37.65 0.24
C HIS A 145 -3.60 37.66 0.37
N LEU A 146 -4.14 37.40 1.57
CA LEU A 146 -5.57 37.44 1.87
C LEU A 146 -5.90 38.70 2.67
N ILE A 147 -6.97 39.39 2.28
CA ILE A 147 -7.52 40.52 3.04
C ILE A 147 -8.48 39.92 4.08
N LEU A 148 -8.01 39.77 5.31
CA LEU A 148 -8.78 39.21 6.43
C LEU A 148 -8.98 40.27 7.51
N GLU A 149 -10.15 40.27 8.14
CA GLU A 149 -10.38 41.05 9.36
C GLU A 149 -9.57 40.45 10.53
N GLU A 150 -9.06 41.30 11.42
CA GLU A 150 -8.25 40.90 12.58
C GLU A 150 -8.98 39.85 13.45
N SER A 151 -10.31 39.98 13.56
CA SER A 151 -11.17 39.04 14.31
C SER A 151 -11.22 37.64 13.68
N VAL A 152 -11.05 37.52 12.36
CA VAL A 152 -10.98 36.25 11.63
C VAL A 152 -9.57 35.67 11.74
N PHE A 153 -8.54 36.51 11.61
CA PHE A 153 -7.14 36.10 11.78
C PHE A 153 -6.87 35.49 13.15
N GLY A 154 -7.40 36.09 14.22
CA GLY A 154 -7.30 35.57 15.59
C GLY A 154 -7.94 34.19 15.79
N LYS A 155 -8.96 33.82 14.99
CA LYS A 155 -9.62 32.51 15.06
C LYS A 155 -8.87 31.43 14.29
N ILE A 156 -8.14 31.80 13.23
CA ILE A 156 -7.41 30.85 12.37
C ILE A 156 -6.21 30.26 13.13
N GLY A 157 -5.51 31.03 13.97
CA GLY A 157 -4.32 30.57 14.69
C GLY A 157 -4.52 29.34 15.58
N PRO A 158 -5.49 29.36 16.52
CA PRO A 158 -5.84 28.21 17.34
C PRO A 158 -6.35 27.02 16.50
N ALA A 159 -7.14 27.31 15.47
CA ALA A 159 -7.69 26.30 14.57
C ALA A 159 -6.59 25.59 13.75
N ALA A 160 -5.60 26.33 13.25
CA ALA A 160 -4.45 25.78 12.51
C ALA A 160 -3.57 24.89 13.41
N ASN A 161 -3.35 25.31 14.67
CA ASN A 161 -2.63 24.50 15.66
C ASN A 161 -3.41 23.27 16.14
N SER A 162 -4.74 23.26 15.98
CA SER A 162 -5.57 22.11 16.38
C SER A 162 -5.34 20.88 15.48
N GLY A 163 -4.79 21.07 14.27
CA GLY A 163 -4.58 20.01 13.29
C GLY A 163 -5.87 19.42 12.73
N LYS A 164 -7.01 20.11 12.93
CA LYS A 164 -8.32 19.74 12.40
C LYS A 164 -8.65 20.54 11.16
N SER A 165 -9.54 20.01 10.32
CA SER A 165 -10.08 20.74 9.17
C SER A 165 -10.79 22.02 9.65
N ILE A 166 -10.48 23.14 8.99
CA ILE A 166 -11.09 24.44 9.26
C ILE A 166 -12.10 24.71 8.14
N PHE A 167 -13.34 24.97 8.52
CA PHE A 167 -14.36 25.47 7.60
C PHE A 167 -14.62 26.94 7.93
N LEU A 168 -14.21 27.83 7.02
CA LEU A 168 -14.48 29.26 7.12
C LEU A 168 -15.76 29.56 6.35
N TYR A 169 -16.73 30.18 7.01
CA TYR A 169 -17.97 30.63 6.39
C TYR A 169 -18.34 32.01 6.97
N GLY A 170 -19.05 32.80 6.18
CA GLY A 170 -19.65 34.06 6.58
C GLY A 170 -21.12 34.11 6.13
N PRO A 171 -21.86 35.18 6.43
CA PRO A 171 -23.05 35.50 5.65
C PRO A 171 -22.71 35.73 4.17
#